data_AF-A0A7J9D8Z1-F1
#
_entry.id   AF-A0A7J9D8Z1-F1
#
_cell.length_a   1.000
_cell.length_b   1.000
_cell.length_c   1.000
_cell.angle_alpha   90.00
_cell.angle_beta   90.00
_cell.angle_gamma   90.00
#
_symmetry.space_group_name_H-M   'P 1'
#
loop_
_entity.id
_entity.type
_entity.pdbx_description
1 polymer ?
#
loop_
_entity_poly.entity_id
_entity_poly.type
_entity_poly.pdbx_seq_one_letter_code
_entity_poly.pdbx_strand_id
1 'polypeptide(L)'
;MQANTRELASLLKSLVKQQPNHHHHHRGLNYEQFNCISGSGCSSMSNEPALEGHPVNVFLKEWFELGLGEMGESLRLCSHKGCGRPETRAHEFRRCSACGTVHYCSRGCQALDWKLRHKLECVPFERWLE
;
A
#
# COMPACT_ATOMS: atom_id res chain seq x y z
N MET A 1 -11.90 -27.88 1.88
CA MET A 1 -12.04 -26.41 1.68
C MET A 1 -11.86 -26.05 0.19
N GLN A 2 -12.79 -26.42 -0.70
CA GLN A 2 -12.60 -26.30 -2.16
C GLN A 2 -13.64 -25.41 -2.86
N ALA A 3 -14.67 -24.95 -2.14
CA ALA A 3 -15.78 -24.16 -2.71
C ALA A 3 -15.31 -22.81 -3.28
N ASN A 4 -14.49 -22.06 -2.53
CA ASN A 4 -14.06 -20.71 -2.94
C ASN A 4 -13.15 -20.69 -4.18
N THR A 5 -12.41 -21.78 -4.45
CA THR A 5 -11.44 -21.81 -5.57
C THR A 5 -12.10 -21.86 -6.95
N ARG A 6 -13.25 -22.55 -7.06
CA ARG A 6 -13.98 -22.68 -8.33
C ARG A 6 -14.69 -21.39 -8.71
N GLU A 7 -15.27 -20.72 -7.72
CA GLU A 7 -15.94 -19.44 -7.91
C GLU A 7 -14.94 -18.34 -8.29
N LEU A 8 -13.80 -18.27 -7.59
CA LEU A 8 -12.71 -17.35 -7.93
C LEU A 8 -12.19 -17.58 -9.36
N ALA A 9 -11.98 -18.85 -9.76
CA ALA A 9 -11.51 -19.19 -11.09
C ALA A 9 -12.53 -18.82 -12.18
N SER A 10 -13.83 -18.89 -11.89
CA SER A 10 -14.88 -18.48 -12.82
C SER A 10 -14.90 -16.97 -13.03
N LEU A 11 -14.77 -16.19 -11.95
CA LEU A 11 -14.72 -14.73 -12.00
C LEU A 11 -13.47 -14.23 -12.75
N LEU A 12 -12.30 -14.81 -12.48
CA LEU A 12 -11.07 -14.46 -13.21
C LEU A 12 -11.18 -14.75 -14.71
N LYS A 13 -11.75 -15.90 -15.09
CA LYS A 13 -11.99 -16.24 -16.50
C LYS A 13 -12.96 -15.29 -17.17
N SER A 14 -13.97 -14.80 -16.45
CA SER A 14 -14.91 -13.79 -16.96
C SER A 14 -14.21 -12.44 -17.17
N LEU A 15 -13.38 -12.02 -16.23
CA LEU A 15 -12.65 -10.74 -16.28
C LEU A 15 -11.63 -10.70 -17.44
N VAL A 16 -10.93 -11.81 -17.69
CA VAL A 16 -9.99 -11.94 -18.81
C VAL A 16 -10.70 -11.89 -20.16
N LYS A 17 -11.94 -12.39 -20.25
CA LYS A 17 -12.75 -12.33 -21.47
C LYS A 17 -13.33 -10.94 -21.76
N GLN A 18 -13.37 -10.05 -20.77
CA GLN A 18 -13.94 -8.71 -20.90
C GLN A 18 -12.91 -7.61 -21.16
N GLN A 19 -11.61 -7.90 -21.28
CA GLN A 19 -10.64 -6.87 -21.65
C GLN A 19 -10.67 -6.59 -23.16
N PRO A 20 -11.02 -5.36 -23.61
CA PRO A 20 -10.64 -4.91 -24.93
C PRO A 20 -9.14 -4.61 -24.93
N ASN A 21 -8.48 -4.89 -26.06
CA ASN A 21 -7.07 -4.54 -26.31
C ASN A 21 -6.82 -3.03 -26.17
N HIS A 22 -6.54 -2.57 -24.95
CA HIS A 22 -5.98 -1.24 -24.73
C HIS A 22 -4.46 -1.34 -24.77
N HIS A 23 -3.90 -0.80 -25.85
CA HIS A 23 -2.47 -0.67 -26.06
C HIS A 23 -1.81 0.01 -24.87
N HIS A 24 -0.74 -0.60 -24.35
CA HIS A 24 0.08 -0.05 -23.27
C HIS A 24 0.77 1.25 -23.71
N HIS A 25 0.24 2.39 -23.27
CA HIS A 25 1.06 3.59 -23.15
C HIS A 25 1.78 3.56 -21.80
N HIS A 26 3.05 3.17 -21.83
CA HIS A 26 4.01 3.54 -20.79
C HIS A 26 4.03 5.07 -20.69
N ARG A 27 3.44 5.64 -19.63
CA ARG A 27 3.66 7.05 -19.27
C ARG A 27 4.05 7.10 -17.80
N GLY A 28 5.32 7.44 -17.56
CA GLY A 28 5.90 7.56 -16.24
C GLY A 28 5.12 8.54 -15.37
N LEU A 29 4.81 8.13 -14.15
CA LEU A 29 4.22 9.01 -13.16
C LEU A 29 5.35 9.81 -12.51
N ASN A 30 5.51 11.02 -13.04
CA ASN A 30 6.22 12.10 -12.38
C ASN A 30 5.54 12.38 -11.03
N TYR A 31 6.37 12.35 -9.99
CA TYR A 31 6.18 13.12 -8.77
C TYR A 31 5.96 14.58 -9.17
N GLU A 32 4.77 15.12 -8.93
CA GLU A 32 4.39 16.54 -8.79
C GLU A 32 2.89 16.68 -9.10
N GLN A 33 2.04 16.65 -8.07
CA GLN A 33 0.72 17.29 -8.17
C GLN A 33 0.25 17.70 -6.76
N PHE A 34 0.98 18.64 -6.18
CA PHE A 34 0.45 19.53 -5.16
C PHE A 34 -0.05 20.81 -5.87
N ASN A 35 -1.25 21.24 -5.49
CA ASN A 35 -1.91 22.52 -5.79
C ASN A 35 -2.41 22.83 -7.21
N CYS A 36 -3.73 22.95 -7.33
CA CYS A 36 -4.34 24.13 -7.96
C CYS A 36 -5.68 24.46 -7.26
N ILE A 37 -5.64 25.51 -6.45
CA ILE A 37 -6.77 26.31 -6.01
C ILE A 37 -7.25 27.08 -7.26
N SER A 38 -8.52 26.92 -7.66
CA SER A 38 -9.41 27.99 -8.16
C SER A 38 -10.70 27.42 -8.76
N GLY A 39 -11.81 27.73 -8.09
CA GLY A 39 -13.08 28.15 -8.70
C GLY A 39 -13.79 27.21 -9.68
N SER A 40 -14.71 26.40 -9.17
CA SER A 40 -16.11 26.29 -9.64
C SER A 40 -16.82 25.23 -8.80
N GLY A 41 -17.91 25.62 -8.15
CA GLY A 41 -18.56 24.83 -7.12
C GLY A 41 -19.33 23.62 -7.65
N CYS A 42 -19.23 22.52 -6.92
CA CYS A 42 -20.35 21.62 -6.71
C CYS A 42 -20.32 21.15 -5.24
N SER A 43 -21.39 21.47 -4.51
CA SER A 43 -21.58 20.98 -3.15
C SER A 43 -22.01 19.52 -3.23
N SER A 44 -21.08 18.61 -2.99
CA SER A 44 -21.42 17.28 -2.51
C SER A 44 -20.53 16.97 -1.32
N MET A 45 -21.11 17.17 -0.14
CA MET A 45 -20.57 16.63 1.09
C MET A 45 -20.76 15.11 1.06
N SER A 46 -19.89 14.42 0.35
CA SER A 46 -19.60 13.03 0.67
C SER A 46 -18.71 13.08 1.91
N ASN A 47 -19.23 12.61 3.03
CA ASN A 47 -18.43 12.26 4.20
C ASN A 47 -17.34 11.29 3.74
N GLU A 48 -16.16 11.82 3.49
CA GLU A 48 -14.97 11.06 3.11
C GLU A 48 -14.59 10.19 4.31
N PRO A 49 -14.62 8.85 4.21
CA PRO A 49 -14.14 8.01 5.28
C PRO A 49 -12.62 8.16 5.34
N ALA A 50 -12.19 8.80 6.42
CA ALA A 50 -10.84 8.99 6.90
C ALA A 50 -9.79 8.02 6.32
N LEU A 51 -9.14 8.39 5.21
CA LEU A 51 -7.86 7.81 4.77
C LEU A 51 -7.82 6.25 4.88
N GLU A 52 -8.94 5.59 4.60
CA GLU A 52 -9.00 4.13 4.72
C GLU A 52 -8.33 3.55 3.48
N GLY A 53 -7.28 2.75 3.71
CA GLY A 53 -6.53 2.12 2.63
C GLY A 53 -7.46 1.32 1.72
N HIS A 54 -7.02 1.08 0.48
CA HIS A 54 -7.78 0.29 -0.49
C HIS A 54 -8.31 -1.01 0.17
N PRO A 55 -9.59 -1.40 0.00
CA PRO A 55 -10.20 -2.50 0.76
C PRO A 55 -9.42 -3.81 0.69
N VAL A 56 -8.80 -4.11 -0.46
CA VAL A 56 -7.91 -5.27 -0.63
C VAL A 56 -6.70 -5.20 0.31
N ASN A 57 -6.09 -4.03 0.47
CA ASN A 57 -4.94 -3.88 1.36
C ASN A 57 -5.35 -3.94 2.84
N VAL A 58 -6.55 -3.50 3.19
CA VAL A 58 -7.11 -3.65 4.54
C VAL A 58 -7.29 -5.12 4.85
N PHE A 59 -7.98 -5.86 3.97
CA PHE A 59 -8.13 -7.31 4.09
C PHE A 59 -6.79 -8.03 4.18
N LEU A 60 -5.84 -7.72 3.28
CA LEU A 60 -4.53 -8.37 3.28
C LEU A 60 -3.77 -8.08 4.58
N LYS A 61 -3.78 -6.83 5.04
CA LYS A 61 -3.18 -6.46 6.32
C LYS A 61 -3.77 -7.30 7.46
N GLU A 62 -5.10 -7.35 7.59
CA GLU A 62 -5.77 -8.12 8.63
C GLU A 62 -5.45 -9.62 8.52
N TRP A 63 -5.50 -10.17 7.31
CA TRP A 63 -5.19 -11.58 7.03
C TRP A 63 -3.78 -11.96 7.51
N PHE A 64 -2.80 -11.10 7.24
CA PHE A 64 -1.42 -11.32 7.65
C PHE A 64 -1.19 -11.03 9.14
N GLU A 65 -1.84 -10.03 9.73
CA GLU A 65 -1.76 -9.74 11.17
C GLU A 65 -2.35 -10.89 12.02
N LEU A 66 -3.33 -11.63 11.49
CA LEU A 66 -3.88 -12.83 12.14
C LEU A 66 -3.00 -14.08 12.01
N GLY A 67 -1.89 -14.02 11.27
CA GLY A 67 -1.00 -15.16 11.06
C GLY A 67 -1.62 -16.30 10.24
N LEU A 68 -2.72 -16.03 9.52
CA LEU A 68 -3.46 -17.03 8.75
C LEU A 68 -2.85 -17.30 7.36
N GLY A 69 -1.86 -16.50 6.95
CA GLY A 69 -1.16 -16.65 5.66
C GLY A 69 0.32 -16.97 5.83
N GLU A 70 0.81 -17.96 5.08
CA GLU A 70 2.25 -18.15 4.86
C GLU A 70 2.76 -17.04 3.93
N MET A 71 3.63 -16.17 4.45
CA MET A 71 4.49 -15.33 3.61
C MET A 71 5.75 -16.12 3.28
N GLY A 72 6.23 -16.01 2.04
CA GLY A 72 7.59 -16.46 1.72
C GLY A 72 8.56 -15.85 2.74
N GLU A 73 9.50 -16.67 3.22
CA GLU A 73 10.50 -16.26 4.22
C GLU A 73 11.05 -14.87 3.84
N SER A 74 10.75 -13.84 4.65
CA SER A 74 11.14 -12.42 4.52
C SER A 74 10.17 -11.40 3.88
N LEU A 75 9.01 -11.75 3.34
CA LEU A 75 8.07 -10.73 2.84
C LEU A 75 7.49 -9.88 3.98
N ARG A 76 7.34 -8.58 3.75
CA ARG A 76 6.88 -7.61 4.77
C ARG A 76 5.64 -6.84 4.34
N LEU A 77 4.92 -6.28 5.32
CA LEU A 77 3.89 -5.26 5.08
C LEU A 77 4.49 -3.85 5.10
N CYS A 78 3.87 -2.93 4.36
CA CYS A 78 4.21 -1.51 4.44
C CYS A 78 3.93 -1.01 5.86
N SER A 79 4.92 -0.34 6.48
CA SER A 79 4.82 0.15 7.85
C SER A 79 3.82 1.29 8.01
N HIS A 80 3.45 1.99 6.93
CA HIS A 80 2.36 2.95 6.98
C HIS A 80 1.02 2.23 7.19
N LYS A 81 0.41 2.41 8.36
CA LYS A 81 -0.78 1.67 8.81
C LYS A 81 -2.02 1.84 7.92
N GLY A 82 -2.13 2.94 7.17
CA GLY A 82 -3.18 3.19 6.18
C GLY A 82 -2.90 2.60 4.80
N CYS A 83 -1.71 2.03 4.55
CA CYS A 83 -1.36 1.43 3.26
C CYS A 83 -1.77 -0.04 3.18
N GLY A 84 -1.30 -0.88 4.10
CA GLY A 84 -1.61 -2.31 4.16
C GLY A 84 -1.04 -3.18 3.02
N ARG A 85 -0.23 -2.62 2.11
CA ARG A 85 0.32 -3.37 0.96
C ARG A 85 1.37 -4.39 1.41
N PRO A 86 1.25 -5.68 1.04
CA PRO A 86 2.31 -6.67 1.22
C PRO A 86 3.37 -6.59 0.13
N GLU A 87 4.60 -6.98 0.45
CA GLU A 87 5.65 -7.23 -0.54
C GLU A 87 5.25 -8.39 -1.44
N THR A 88 5.52 -8.24 -2.74
CA THR A 88 5.34 -9.32 -3.73
C THR A 88 6.66 -9.99 -4.08
N ARG A 89 7.77 -9.32 -3.76
CA ARG A 89 9.15 -9.78 -3.96
C ARG A 89 10.00 -9.39 -2.76
N ALA A 90 10.98 -10.22 -2.42
CA ALA A 90 11.91 -9.91 -1.35
C ALA A 90 12.61 -8.56 -1.60
N HIS A 91 12.68 -7.74 -0.55
CA HIS A 91 13.34 -6.43 -0.57
C HIS A 91 12.75 -5.42 -1.58
N GLU A 92 11.48 -5.59 -1.98
CA GLU A 92 10.75 -4.60 -2.78
C GLU A 92 10.62 -3.28 -2.01
N PHE A 93 10.44 -3.34 -0.69
CA PHE A 93 10.22 -2.14 0.13
C PHE A 93 11.53 -1.51 0.58
N ARG A 94 11.49 -0.17 0.64
CA ARG A 94 12.62 0.63 1.10
C ARG A 94 12.56 0.81 2.60
N ARG A 95 13.70 0.65 3.27
CA ARG A 95 13.83 0.92 4.70
C ARG A 95 13.97 2.41 4.97
N CYS A 96 13.56 2.87 6.15
CA CYS A 96 13.92 4.19 6.63
C CYS A 96 15.45 4.28 6.75
N SER A 97 16.07 5.30 6.15
CA SER A 97 17.53 5.45 6.15
C SER A 97 18.11 5.77 7.52
N ALA A 98 17.31 6.34 8.43
CA ALA A 98 17.77 6.70 9.76
C ALA A 98 17.78 5.49 10.71
N CYS A 99 16.63 4.83 10.89
CA CYS A 99 16.49 3.73 11.85
C CYS A 99 16.69 2.34 11.24
N GLY A 100 16.44 2.16 9.94
CA GLY A 100 16.53 0.86 9.28
C GLY A 100 15.46 -0.18 9.69
N THR A 101 14.56 0.13 10.63
CA THR A 101 13.62 -0.86 11.21
C THR A 101 12.29 -0.96 10.48
N VAL A 102 11.79 0.15 9.93
CA VAL A 102 10.51 0.22 9.20
C VAL A 102 10.72 0.15 7.69
N HIS A 103 9.72 -0.36 6.96
CA HIS A 103 9.77 -0.63 5.52
C HIS A 103 8.58 0.00 4.79
N TYR A 104 8.81 0.68 3.68
CA TYR A 104 7.79 1.39 2.92
C TYR A 104 7.77 0.97 1.45
N CYS A 105 6.56 0.76 0.92
CA CYS A 105 6.35 0.45 -0.50
C CYS A 105 6.64 1.65 -1.42
N SER A 106 6.62 2.86 -0.89
CA SER A 106 6.85 4.10 -1.65
C SER A 106 7.34 5.23 -0.75
N ARG A 107 7.95 6.25 -1.36
CA ARG A 107 8.30 7.50 -0.67
C ARG A 107 7.07 8.23 -0.12
N GLY A 108 5.92 8.13 -0.79
CA GLY A 108 4.66 8.71 -0.32
C GLY A 108 4.21 8.11 1.01
N CYS A 109 4.24 6.78 1.14
CA CYS A 109 3.93 6.11 2.41
C CYS A 109 4.90 6.49 3.53
N GLN A 110 6.20 6.61 3.23
CA GLN A 110 7.19 7.08 4.21
C GLN A 110 6.88 8.51 4.69
N ALA A 111 6.60 9.43 3.76
CA ALA A 111 6.33 10.83 4.10
C ALA A 111 5.05 11.00 4.94
N LEU A 112 3.98 10.27 4.60
CA LEU A 112 2.74 10.26 5.38
C LEU A 112 2.98 9.71 6.79
N ASP A 113 3.62 8.56 6.88
CA ASP A 113 3.92 7.94 8.18
C ASP A 113 4.84 8.81 9.03
N TRP A 114 5.83 9.49 8.42
CA TRP A 114 6.68 10.47 9.08
C TRP A 114 5.89 11.61 9.69
N LYS A 115 4.98 12.22 8.91
CA LYS A 115 4.13 13.33 9.37
C LYS A 115 3.24 12.92 10.55
N LEU A 116 2.69 11.70 10.49
CA LEU A 116 1.71 11.19 11.44
C LEU A 116 2.35 10.66 12.74
N ARG A 117 3.41 9.87 12.64
CA ARG A 117 3.95 9.15 13.80
C ARG A 117 5.45 8.89 13.79
N HIS A 118 6.02 8.49 12.66
CA HIS A 118 7.35 7.86 12.65
C HIS A 118 8.45 8.82 13.12
N LYS A 119 8.28 10.14 12.92
CA LYS A 119 9.23 11.15 13.41
C LYS A 119 9.47 11.11 14.93
N LEU A 120 8.49 10.65 15.70
CA LEU A 120 8.56 10.56 17.16
C LEU A 120 9.15 9.22 17.64
N GLU A 121 9.02 8.18 16.82
CA GLU A 121 9.42 6.81 17.14
C GLU A 121 10.78 6.43 16.53
N CYS A 122 11.28 7.22 15.56
CA CYS A 122 12.49 6.92 14.81
C CYS A 122 13.74 7.10 15.68
N VAL A 123 14.40 5.98 15.99
CA VAL A 123 15.70 5.96 16.67
C VAL A 123 16.79 5.55 15.68
N PRO A 124 17.79 6.41 15.40
CA PRO A 124 18.87 6.10 14.45
C PRO A 124 19.62 4.82 14.82
N PHE A 125 19.98 4.02 13.81
CA PHE A 125 20.65 2.74 14.02
C PHE A 125 22.01 2.87 14.73
N GLU A 126 22.74 3.96 14.49
CA GLU A 126 24.05 4.23 15.11
C GLU A 126 24.00 4.30 16.64
N ARG A 127 22.86 4.69 17.22
CA ARG A 127 22.67 4.74 18.69
C ARG A 127 22.57 3.36 19.35
N TRP A 128 22.41 2.28 18.58
CA TRP A 128 22.28 0.91 19.12
C TRP A 128 23.61 0.17 19.23
N LEU A 129 24.71 0.77 18.77
CA LEU A 129 26.05 0.19 18.77
C LEU A 129 26.97 0.75 19.86
N GLU A 130 26.46 1.66 20.70
CA GLU A 130 27.07 2.10 21.97
C GLU A 130 26.61 1.22 23.14
#